data_AF-Q9PC61-F1
#
_entry.id   AF-Q9PC61-F1
#
_cell.length_a   1.000
_cell.length_b   1.000
_cell.length_c   1.000
_cell.angle_alpha   90.00
_cell.angle_beta   90.00
_cell.angle_gamma   90.00
#
_symmetry.space_group_name_H-M   'P 1'
#
loop_
_entity.id
_entity.type
_entity.pdbx_description
1 polymer ?
#
loop_
_entity_poly.entity_id
_entity_poly.type
_entity_poly.pdbx_seq_one_letter_code
_entity_poly.pdbx_strand_id
1 'polypeptide(L)'
;MSREQAFEMLIKILCKTDSTDDMKLILECILTRSEMEDLIDRIRIYNELLNTNNSQREVASKLGVSITKITRGAANLQDNNIKDFLRKKISY
;
A
#
# COMPACT_ATOMS: atom_id res chain seq x y z
N MET A 1 -10.21 -24.22 -7.59
CA MET A 1 -10.04 -23.33 -6.43
C MET A 1 -10.95 -22.12 -6.62
N SER A 2 -11.72 -21.72 -5.61
CA SER A 2 -12.56 -20.52 -5.66
C SER A 2 -11.71 -19.24 -5.51
N ARG A 3 -12.29 -18.08 -5.85
CA ARG A 3 -11.61 -16.78 -5.66
C ARG A 3 -11.29 -16.52 -4.18
N GLU A 4 -12.20 -16.89 -3.29
CA GLU A 4 -12.01 -16.79 -1.85
C GLU A 4 -10.86 -17.68 -1.37
N GLN A 5 -10.83 -18.95 -1.82
CA GLN A 5 -9.73 -19.86 -1.53
C GLN A 5 -8.38 -19.33 -2.05
N ALA A 6 -8.37 -18.71 -3.24
CA ALA A 6 -7.17 -18.11 -3.80
C ALA A 6 -6.70 -16.88 -2.99
N PHE A 7 -7.63 -16.06 -2.49
CA PHE A 7 -7.33 -14.93 -1.61
C PHE A 7 -6.74 -15.40 -0.28
N GLU A 8 -7.36 -16.40 0.36
CA GLU A 8 -6.83 -17.00 1.59
C GLU A 8 -5.44 -17.62 1.37
N MET A 9 -5.23 -18.27 0.22
CA MET A 9 -3.92 -18.80 -0.16
C MET A 9 -2.88 -17.68 -0.32
N LEU A 10 -3.23 -16.56 -0.96
CA LEU A 10 -2.36 -15.39 -1.07
C LEU A 10 -1.96 -14.87 0.30
N ILE A 11 -2.93 -14.62 1.20
CA ILE A 11 -2.65 -14.14 2.56
C ILE A 11 -1.72 -15.11 3.29
N LYS A 12 -1.99 -16.42 3.19
CA LYS A 12 -1.17 -17.45 3.84
C LYS A 12 0.26 -17.50 3.31
N ILE A 13 0.47 -17.29 2.01
CA ILE A 13 1.81 -17.22 1.41
C ILE A 13 2.53 -16.00 1.99
N LEU A 14 1.92 -14.81 1.92
CA LEU A 14 2.54 -13.58 2.42
C LEU A 14 2.86 -13.65 3.92
N CYS A 15 1.99 -14.23 4.76
CA CYS A 15 2.24 -14.35 6.19
C CYS A 15 3.30 -15.41 6.57
N LYS A 16 3.54 -16.39 5.70
CA LYS A 16 4.55 -17.46 5.94
C LYS A 16 5.94 -17.10 5.45
N THR A 17 6.06 -16.07 4.62
CA THR A 17 7.33 -15.60 4.09
C THR A 17 7.99 -14.67 5.11
N ASP A 18 9.09 -15.14 5.71
CA ASP A 18 9.85 -14.44 6.76
C ASP A 18 11.15 -13.81 6.23
N SER A 19 11.55 -14.12 5.00
CA SER A 19 12.68 -13.51 4.30
C SER A 19 12.24 -12.34 3.40
N THR A 20 12.97 -11.23 3.47
CA THR A 20 12.75 -10.06 2.60
C THR A 20 12.99 -10.40 1.12
N ASP A 21 13.96 -11.26 0.83
CA ASP A 21 14.30 -11.65 -0.54
C ASP A 21 13.22 -12.57 -1.12
N ASP A 22 12.70 -13.50 -0.32
CA ASP A 22 11.61 -14.37 -0.74
C ASP A 22 10.31 -13.59 -0.94
N MET A 23 10.05 -12.60 -0.08
CA MET A 23 8.89 -11.71 -0.24
C MET A 23 8.99 -10.91 -1.54
N LYS A 24 10.17 -10.37 -1.84
CA LYS A 24 10.42 -9.66 -3.09
C LYS A 24 10.19 -10.57 -4.29
N LEU A 25 10.73 -11.79 -4.28
CA LEU A 25 10.55 -12.77 -5.35
C LEU A 25 9.07 -13.13 -5.57
N ILE A 26 8.31 -13.36 -4.48
CA ILE A 26 6.87 -13.66 -4.56
C ILE A 26 6.13 -12.49 -5.21
N LEU A 27 6.37 -11.26 -4.75
CA LEU A 27 5.68 -10.08 -5.28
C LEU A 27 6.05 -9.80 -6.75
N GLU A 28 7.31 -9.98 -7.13
CA GLU A 28 7.76 -9.87 -8.53
C GLU A 28 7.17 -10.95 -9.45
N CYS A 29 6.85 -12.12 -8.89
CA CYS A 29 6.26 -13.23 -9.64
C CYS A 29 4.76 -13.04 -9.89
N ILE A 30 4.01 -12.57 -8.89
CA ILE A 30 2.54 -12.51 -8.95
C ILE A 30 1.99 -11.16 -9.42
N LEU A 31 2.80 -10.10 -9.38
CA LEU A 31 2.41 -8.76 -9.81
C LEU A 31 3.06 -8.42 -11.13
N THR A 32 2.30 -7.79 -12.02
CA THR A 32 2.88 -7.07 -13.14
C THR A 32 3.67 -5.86 -12.64
N ARG A 33 4.59 -5.37 -13.47
CA ARG A 33 5.33 -4.12 -13.18
C ARG A 33 4.39 -2.97 -12.86
N SER A 34 3.30 -2.81 -13.61
CA SER A 34 2.34 -1.72 -13.39
C SER A 34 1.62 -1.85 -12.03
N GLU A 35 1.25 -3.06 -11.63
CA GLU A 35 0.63 -3.29 -10.32
C GLU A 35 1.61 -3.03 -9.19
N MET A 36 2.89 -3.39 -9.37
CA MET A 36 3.94 -3.11 -8.40
C MET A 36 4.15 -1.60 -8.19
N GLU A 37 4.26 -0.83 -9.28
CA GLU A 37 4.35 0.64 -9.22
C GLU A 37 3.13 1.25 -8.51
N ASP A 38 1.92 0.74 -8.80
CA ASP A 38 0.70 1.19 -8.14
C ASP A 38 0.69 0.90 -6.64
N LEU A 39 1.24 -0.23 -6.20
CA LEU A 39 1.39 -0.53 -4.77
C LEU A 39 2.43 0.38 -4.11
N ILE A 40 3.57 0.61 -4.77
CA ILE A 40 4.62 1.51 -4.29
C ILE A 40 4.05 2.93 -4.11
N ASP A 41 3.33 3.45 -5.11
CA ASP A 41 2.63 4.72 -5.03
C ASP A 41 1.68 4.77 -3.83
N ARG A 42 0.87 3.73 -3.60
CA ARG A 42 -0.05 3.70 -2.46
C ARG A 42 0.68 3.79 -1.13
N ILE A 43 1.80 3.09 -0.96
CA ILE A 43 2.61 3.18 0.26
C ILE A 43 3.18 4.60 0.43
N ARG A 44 3.71 5.21 -0.65
CA ARG A 44 4.21 6.59 -0.64
C ARG A 44 3.12 7.58 -0.24
N ILE A 45 1.91 7.42 -0.79
CA ILE A 45 0.74 8.24 -0.48
C ILE A 45 0.38 8.13 1.00
N TYR A 46 0.26 6.92 1.53
CA TYR A 46 -0.07 6.74 2.95
C TYR A 46 1.01 7.31 3.86
N ASN A 47 2.29 7.11 3.53
CA ASN A 47 3.39 7.71 4.29
C ASN A 47 3.27 9.24 4.37
N GLU A 48 3.07 9.91 3.23
CA GLU A 48 2.94 11.37 3.20
C GLU A 48 1.68 11.85 3.95
N LEU A 49 0.54 11.20 3.74
CA LEU A 49 -0.73 11.58 4.40
C LEU A 49 -0.72 11.35 5.91
N LEU A 50 0.07 10.39 6.41
CA LEU A 50 0.13 10.06 7.83
C LEU A 50 1.20 10.85 8.58
N ASN A 51 2.30 11.18 7.92
CA ASN A 51 3.51 11.71 8.55
C ASN A 51 3.80 13.19 8.21
N THR A 52 3.00 13.82 7.37
CA THR A 52 3.13 15.25 7.04
C THR A 52 1.80 15.98 7.19
N ASN A 53 1.86 17.31 7.30
CA ASN A 53 0.67 18.18 7.27
C ASN A 53 0.40 18.73 5.86
N ASN A 54 0.97 18.11 4.83
CA ASN A 54 0.80 18.55 3.44
C ASN A 54 -0.66 18.36 3.01
N SER A 55 -1.18 19.34 2.28
CA SER A 55 -2.45 19.21 1.57
C SER A 55 -2.37 18.09 0.51
N GLN A 56 -3.52 17.54 0.12
CA GLN A 56 -3.57 16.49 -0.91
C GLN A 56 -2.93 16.95 -2.24
N ARG A 57 -3.02 18.25 -2.57
CA ARG A 57 -2.40 18.84 -3.77
C ARG A 57 -0.88 18.89 -3.66
N GLU A 58 -0.35 19.25 -2.51
CA GLU A 58 1.09 19.23 -2.25
C GLU A 58 1.64 17.80 -2.30
N VAL A 59 0.93 16.82 -1.71
CA VAL A 59 1.30 15.41 -1.79
C VAL A 59 1.28 14.90 -3.22
N ALA A 60 0.24 15.23 -3.99
CA ALA A 60 0.15 14.86 -5.42
C ALA A 60 1.34 15.40 -6.22
N SER A 61 1.67 16.68 -6.03
CA SER A 61 2.80 17.35 -6.68
C SER A 61 4.13 16.70 -6.28
N LYS A 62 4.34 16.50 -4.97
CA LYS A 62 5.57 15.91 -4.41
C LYS A 62 5.81 14.48 -4.92
N LEU A 63 4.76 13.67 -4.99
CA LEU A 63 4.89 12.26 -5.38
C LEU A 63 4.83 12.04 -6.90
N GLY A 64 4.38 13.04 -7.68
CA GLY A 64 4.19 12.92 -9.12
C GLY A 64 2.99 12.03 -9.49
N VAL A 65 1.95 11.99 -8.66
CA VAL A 65 0.78 11.12 -8.84
C VAL A 65 -0.51 11.92 -8.97
N SER A 66 -1.52 11.36 -9.63
CA SER A 66 -2.81 12.04 -9.78
C SER A 66 -3.45 12.36 -8.42
N ILE A 67 -4.10 13.53 -8.33
CA ILE A 67 -4.87 13.92 -7.14
C ILE A 67 -5.93 12.87 -6.77
N THR A 68 -6.51 12.18 -7.75
CA THR A 68 -7.49 11.10 -7.54
C THR A 68 -6.93 9.95 -6.72
N LYS A 69 -5.66 9.55 -6.96
CA LYS A 69 -4.97 8.52 -6.14
C LYS A 69 -4.83 9.01 -4.69
N ILE A 70 -4.47 10.28 -4.49
CA ILE A 70 -4.35 10.89 -3.16
C ILE A 70 -5.70 10.93 -2.44
N THR A 71 -6.75 11.40 -3.10
CA THR A 71 -8.10 11.51 -2.51
C THR A 71 -8.62 10.15 -2.07
N ARG A 72 -8.39 9.08 -2.84
CA ARG A 72 -8.73 7.71 -2.44
C ARG A 72 -7.96 7.28 -1.19
N GLY A 73 -6.65 7.54 -1.13
CA GLY A 73 -5.84 7.27 0.06
C GLY A 73 -6.34 8.03 1.30
N ALA A 74 -6.64 9.32 1.15
CA ALA A 74 -7.17 10.16 2.23
C ALA A 74 -8.56 9.71 2.71
N ALA A 75 -9.40 9.20 1.81
CA ALA A 75 -10.70 8.63 2.15
C ALA A 75 -10.56 7.35 2.99
N ASN A 76 -9.63 6.45 2.63
CA ASN A 76 -9.36 5.23 3.41
C ASN A 76 -8.88 5.55 4.84
N LEU A 77 -8.12 6.65 5.01
CA LEU A 77 -7.63 7.11 6.31
C LEU A 77 -8.68 7.82 7.17
N GLN A 78 -9.93 7.98 6.71
CA GLN A 78 -11.04 8.44 7.55
C GLN A 78 -11.47 7.37 8.55
N ASP A 79 -11.22 6.09 8.26
CA ASP A 79 -11.39 5.01 9.22
C ASP A 79 -10.20 5.01 10.20
N ASN A 80 -10.48 5.31 11.47
CA ASN A 80 -9.47 5.36 12.52
C ASN A 80 -8.75 4.01 12.72
N ASN A 81 -9.44 2.87 12.52
CA ASN A 81 -8.81 1.56 12.63
C ASN A 81 -7.76 1.36 11.53
N ILE A 82 -8.09 1.74 10.29
CA ILE A 82 -7.15 1.69 9.17
C ILE A 82 -5.99 2.66 9.41
N LYS A 83 -6.30 3.89 9.84
CA LYS A 83 -5.30 4.92 10.11
C LYS A 83 -4.30 4.48 11.19
N ASP A 84 -4.78 3.95 12.30
CA ASP A 84 -3.93 3.51 13.40
C ASP A 84 -3.14 2.24 13.05
N PHE A 85 -3.75 1.32 12.29
CA PHE A 85 -3.05 0.16 11.77
C PHE A 85 -1.90 0.56 10.84
N LEU A 86 -2.14 1.45 9.87
CA LEU A 86 -1.13 1.88 8.92
C LEU A 86 -0.03 2.71 9.57
N ARG A 87 -0.36 3.59 10.54
CA ARG A 87 0.66 4.34 11.30
C ARG A 87 1.67 3.41 11.97
N LYS A 88 1.20 2.33 12.59
CA LYS A 88 2.07 1.34 13.25
C LYS A 88 2.96 0.55 12.27
N LYS A 89 2.61 0.52 10.98
CA LYS A 89 3.29 -0.30 9.96
C LYS A 89 4.16 0.50 9.01
N ILE A 90 3.82 1.75 8.75
CA ILE A 90 4.48 2.62 7.76
C ILE A 90 5.52 3.54 8.42
N SER A 91 5.41 3.82 9.72
CA SER A 91 6.48 4.52 10.44
C SER A 91 7.71 3.62 10.58
N TYR A 92 8.86 4.14 10.11
CA TYR A 92 10.20 3.75 10.58
C TYR A 92 10.33 4.00 12.09
#